data_AF-A0A822H4U8-F1
#
_entry.id   AF-A0A822H4U8-F1
#
_cell.length_a   1.000
_cell.length_b   1.000
_cell.length_c   1.000
_cell.angle_alpha   90.00
_cell.angle_beta   90.00
_cell.angle_gamma   90.00
#
_symmetry.space_group_name_H-M   'P 1'
#
loop_
_entity.id
_entity.type
_entity.pdbx_description
1 polymer ?
#
loop_
_entity_poly.entity_id
_entity_poly.type
_entity_poly.pdbx_seq_one_letter_code
_entity_poly.pdbx_strand_id
1 'polypeptide(L)' 'MSPDQHQQIPAKVLDDLCSRFIINIPAEQREDLVRVLFAVELAHWFFIDFYCEDYNDL' A
#
# COMPACT_ATOMS: atom_id res chain seq x y z
N MET A 1 -19.40 5.84 -19.77
CA MET A 1 -18.34 5.41 -18.82
C MET A 1 -17.01 5.78 -19.44
N SER A 2 -16.38 6.85 -18.96
CA SER A 2 -15.09 7.31 -19.48
C SER A 2 -13.97 6.38 -18.96
N PRO A 3 -12.94 6.08 -19.77
CA PRO A 3 -11.94 5.07 -19.47
C PRO A 3 -10.87 5.48 -18.42
N ASP A 4 -10.96 6.67 -17.84
CA ASP A 4 -9.88 7.26 -17.04
C ASP A 4 -10.28 7.58 -15.59
N GLN A 5 -11.03 6.70 -14.92
CA GLN A 5 -11.13 6.74 -13.46
C GLN A 5 -10.09 5.77 -12.88
N HIS A 6 -8.80 6.14 -12.98
CA HIS A 6 -7.82 5.56 -12.06
C HIS A 6 -8.23 6.07 -10.67
N GLN A 7 -8.87 5.22 -9.88
CA GLN A 7 -9.15 5.50 -8.47
C GLN A 7 -7.80 5.79 -7.80
N GLN A 8 -7.49 7.07 -7.61
CA GLN A 8 -6.22 7.48 -7.04
C GLN A 8 -6.27 7.20 -5.54
N ILE A 9 -5.34 6.40 -5.05
CA ILE A 9 -5.17 6.19 -3.61
C ILE A 9 -4.82 7.55 -2.99
N PRO A 10 -5.55 8.01 -1.95
CA PRO A 10 -5.24 9.28 -1.31
C PRO A 10 -3.80 9.30 -0.80
N ALA A 11 -3.07 10.39 -1.04
CA ALA A 11 -1.66 10.51 -0.67
C ALA A 11 -1.40 10.19 0.82
N LYS A 12 -2.32 10.59 1.71
CA LYS A 12 -2.24 10.30 3.15
C LYS A 12 -2.27 8.80 3.46
N VAL A 13 -3.06 8.02 2.72
CA VAL A 13 -3.13 6.56 2.86
C VAL A 13 -1.84 5.94 2.36
N LEU A 14 -1.31 6.45 1.24
CA LEU A 14 -0.04 5.99 0.68
C LEU A 14 1.13 6.24 1.66
N ASP A 15 1.19 7.44 2.26
CA ASP A 15 2.20 7.78 3.27
C ASP A 15 2.12 6.89 4.52
N ASP A 16 0.92 6.56 4.99
CA ASP A 16 0.71 5.61 6.09
C ASP A 16 1.24 4.21 5.75
N LEU A 17 0.85 3.68 4.60
CA LEU A 17 1.29 2.36 4.13
C LEU A 17 2.81 2.31 3.94
N CYS A 18 3.39 3.32 3.28
CA CYS A 18 4.83 3.39 3.08
C CYS A 18 5.59 3.50 4.40
N SER A 19 5.14 4.34 5.34
CA SER A 19 5.82 4.48 6.64
C SER A 19 5.71 3.21 7.49
N ARG A 20 4.55 2.52 7.47
CA ARG A 20 4.32 1.32 8.26
C ARG A 20 5.05 0.09 7.75
N PHE A 21 5.09 -0.11 6.43
CA PHE A 21 5.57 -1.37 5.84
C PHE A 21 6.90 -1.25 5.08
N ILE A 22 7.27 -0.07 4.56
CA ILE A 22 8.38 0.07 3.60
C ILE A 22 9.54 0.91 4.14
N ILE A 23 9.28 2.14 4.61
CA ILE A 23 10.31 3.12 4.97
C ILE A 23 11.12 2.67 6.19
N ASN A 24 10.47 1.99 7.14
CA ASN A 24 11.09 1.51 8.37
C ASN A 24 11.83 0.17 8.22
N ILE A 25 11.91 -0.41 7.02
CA ILE A 25 12.67 -1.64 6.80
C ILE A 25 14.18 -1.35 7.00
N PRO A 26 14.88 -2.13 7.84
CA PRO A 26 16.33 -1.98 8.03
C PRO A 26 17.09 -2.07 6.69
N ALA A 27 18.18 -1.32 6.54
CA ALA A 27 18.93 -1.25 5.28
C ALA A 27 19.41 -2.64 4.79
N GLU A 28 19.89 -3.49 5.70
CA GLU A 28 20.29 -4.88 5.40
C GLU A 28 19.16 -5.74 4.82
N GLN A 29 17.90 -5.43 5.13
CA GLN A 29 16.74 -6.15 4.62
C GLN A 29 16.20 -5.54 3.33
N ARG A 30 16.57 -4.30 2.99
CA ARG A 30 16.18 -3.62 1.75
C ARG A 30 16.98 -4.09 0.53
N GLU A 31 18.14 -4.70 0.74
CA GLU A 31 18.93 -5.32 -0.33
C GLU A 31 18.30 -6.63 -0.83
N ASP A 32 17.44 -7.25 0.00
CA ASP A 32 16.66 -8.42 -0.36
C ASP A 32 15.33 -8.01 -1.00
N LEU A 33 15.30 -8.00 -2.33
CA LEU A 33 14.11 -7.66 -3.10
C LEU A 33 12.90 -8.52 -2.75
N VAL A 34 13.10 -9.78 -2.35
CA VAL A 34 12.00 -10.67 -1.98
C VAL A 34 11.32 -10.17 -0.71
N ARG A 35 12.09 -9.71 0.28
CA ARG A 35 11.54 -9.11 1.51
C ARG A 35 10.79 -7.82 1.25
N VAL A 36 11.33 -6.98 0.37
CA VAL A 36 10.67 -5.72 -0.03
C VAL A 36 9.35 -6.03 -0.73
N LEU A 37 9.31 -7.01 -1.64
CA LEU A 37 8.09 -7.42 -2.32
C LEU A 37 7.05 -7.99 -1.34
N PHE A 38 7.45 -8.82 -0.37
CA PHE A 38 6.52 -9.28 0.66
C PHE A 38 5.96 -8.13 1.50
N ALA A 39 6.75 -7.11 1.81
CA ALA A 39 6.27 -5.92 2.52
C ALA A 39 5.27 -5.11 1.68
N VAL A 40 5.48 -5.02 0.36
CA VAL A 40 4.53 -4.41 -0.58
C VAL A 40 3.23 -5.22 -0.64
N GLU A 41 3.31 -6.55 -0.72
CA GLU A 41 2.13 -7.42 -0.69
C GLU A 41 1.35 -7.25 0.62
N LEU A 42 2.03 -7.24 1.77
CA LEU A 42 1.38 -6.97 3.07
C LEU A 42 0.69 -5.60 3.10
N ALA A 43 1.35 -4.55 2.60
CA ALA A 43 0.77 -3.22 2.54
C ALA A 43 -0.48 -3.19 1.64
N HIS A 44 -0.48 -3.96 0.55
CA HIS A 44 -1.63 -4.10 -0.34
C HIS A 44 -2.80 -4.83 0.34
N TRP A 45 -2.55 -5.95 1.02
CA TRP A 45 -3.59 -6.65 1.79
C TRP A 45 -4.16 -5.75 2.89
N PHE A 46 -3.30 -5.05 3.63
CA PHE A 46 -3.72 -4.08 4.64
C PHE A 46 -4.56 -2.95 4.02
N PHE A 47 -4.20 -2.47 2.83
CA PHE A 47 -4.98 -1.46 2.12
C PHE A 47 -6.40 -1.96 1.81
N ILE A 48 -6.53 -3.16 1.27
CA ILE A 48 -7.84 -3.74 0.93
C ILE A 48 -8.71 -3.88 2.18
N ASP A 49 -8.16 -4.48 3.24
CA ASP A 49 -8.91 -4.82 4.45
C ASP A 49 -9.34 -3.57 5.24
N PHE A 50 -8.49 -2.54 5.33
CA PHE A 50 -8.74 -1.40 6.23
C PHE A 50 -9.18 -0.12 5.53
N TYR A 51 -8.84 0.03 4.25
CA TYR A 51 -9.18 1.24 3.52
C TYR A 51 -10.18 0.98 2.41
N CYS A 52 -10.19 -0.19 1.76
CA CYS A 52 -11.08 -0.45 0.63
C CYS A 52 -12.50 -0.90 1.04
N GLU A 53 -12.69 -1.51 2.22
CA GLU A 53 -14.05 -1.76 2.76
C GLU A 53 -14.83 -0.44 2.93
N ASP A 54 -14.19 0.65 3.38
CA ASP A 54 -14.80 1.97 3.51
C ASP A 54 -15.16 2.65 2.16
N TYR A 55 -14.60 2.21 1.03
CA TYR A 55 -14.88 2.79 -0.30
C TYR A 55 -16.01 2.09 -1.08
N ASN A 56 -16.41 0.87 -0.68
CA ASN A 56 -17.40 0.08 -1.41
C ASN A 56 -18.86 0.30 -0.95
N ASP A 57 -19.09 1.07 0.11
CA ASP A 57 -20.42 1.39 0.66
C ASP A 57 -20.96 2.78 0.23
N LEU A 58 -20.46 3.38 -0.86
CA LEU A 58 -20.99 4.62 -1.48
C LEU A 58 -21.65 4.38 -2.85
#